data_AF-A0A0M3J3J6-F1
#
_entry.id   AF-A0A0M3J3J6-F1
#
_cell.length_a   1.000
_cell.length_b   1.000
_cell.length_c   1.000
_cell.angle_alpha   90.00
_cell.angle_beta   90.00
_cell.angle_gamma   90.00
#
_symmetry.space_group_name_H-M   'P 1'
#
loop_
_entity.id
_entity.type
_entity.pdbx_description
1 polymer ?
#
loop_
_entity_poly.entity_id
_entity_poly.type
_entity_poly.pdbx_seq_one_letter_code
_entity_poly.pdbx_strand_id
1 'polypeptide(L)'
;TADKDEKKKHIPIVDRSPVEPPPVIVAIVGPSKVGKSTLLRCLLKHYIRQTVNELHGPITIVTGKTRRVTFVEVENDINSMIDVSKIADLVLLMIDASYGFEMETFEFLNMCQIHGMPRIIGVLTHLDVIKKKEKLKHTKKLLKHRFWTEVYQGAKLFYLSGMVNEMYLRNEVTNLARFISVSKFHPIAWRTSHPYIYCDRYEDLTNPELIRENALANRTIALYGWIRGTFLKNHSAVHIPGVGDLRIKQMNALSDPCPLPNKQKLKRSLNERERIIYAPFSGLGGILYDKDAIYIETGGSHSYSSRHKRNELVNGLESLKEGIDDKMNKLSMKLIDNSKSTIDVDNYDGSENGDNDGNESTSNDEMLSEDEGDGSGSSNSDVSEDEVESGDESD
;
A
#
# COMPACT_ATOMS: atom_id res chain seq x y z
N THR A 1 -37.34 -20.79 21.83
CA THR A 1 -36.87 -20.73 20.42
C THR A 1 -37.35 -19.46 19.76
N ALA A 2 -38.63 -19.08 19.96
CA ALA A 2 -39.19 -17.78 19.54
C ALA A 2 -38.30 -16.56 19.90
N ASP A 3 -37.87 -16.42 21.17
CA ASP A 3 -37.00 -15.29 21.59
C ASP A 3 -35.66 -15.21 20.85
N LYS A 4 -35.12 -16.36 20.40
CA LYS A 4 -33.88 -16.41 19.63
C LYS A 4 -34.12 -15.97 18.19
N ASP A 5 -35.28 -16.29 17.63
CA ASP A 5 -35.63 -15.90 16.27
C ASP A 5 -36.07 -14.45 16.19
N GLU A 6 -36.71 -13.92 17.24
CA GLU A 6 -36.99 -12.49 17.36
C GLU A 6 -35.69 -11.67 17.41
N LYS A 7 -34.68 -12.11 18.17
CA LYS A 7 -33.35 -11.48 18.19
C LYS A 7 -32.59 -11.50 16.86
N LYS A 8 -32.95 -12.39 15.93
CA LYS A 8 -32.35 -12.44 14.58
C LYS A 8 -33.01 -11.47 13.61
N LYS A 9 -34.24 -11.01 13.90
CA LYS A 9 -34.94 -10.07 13.03
C LYS A 9 -34.24 -8.72 13.12
N HIS A 10 -33.68 -8.29 12.00
CA HIS A 10 -33.07 -6.97 11.84
C HIS A 10 -33.81 -6.19 10.77
N ILE A 11 -33.70 -4.86 10.83
CA ILE A 11 -34.22 -3.99 9.78
C ILE A 11 -33.53 -4.35 8.46
N PRO A 12 -34.26 -4.61 7.37
CA PRO A 12 -33.65 -4.91 6.10
C PRO A 12 -32.94 -3.65 5.56
N ILE A 13 -31.62 -3.74 5.41
CA ILE A 13 -30.78 -2.68 4.83
C ILE A 13 -30.28 -3.18 3.48
N VAL A 14 -30.30 -2.31 2.47
CA VAL A 14 -29.77 -2.61 1.14
C VAL A 14 -28.25 -2.63 1.21
N ASP A 15 -27.65 -3.78 0.94
CA ASP A 15 -26.22 -3.90 0.74
C ASP A 15 -25.86 -3.42 -0.68
N ARG A 16 -24.97 -2.44 -0.76
CA ARG A 16 -24.46 -1.87 -2.03
C ARG A 16 -23.00 -2.22 -2.28
N SER A 17 -22.45 -3.18 -1.55
CA SER A 17 -21.06 -3.58 -1.73
C SER A 17 -20.80 -4.16 -3.13
N PRO A 18 -19.73 -3.73 -3.82
CA PRO A 18 -19.36 -4.27 -5.13
C PRO A 18 -18.83 -5.71 -5.03
N VAL A 19 -18.82 -6.41 -6.17
CA VAL A 19 -18.32 -7.80 -6.28
C VAL A 19 -16.87 -7.92 -5.80
N GLU A 20 -16.04 -6.90 -6.13
CA GLU A 20 -14.71 -6.73 -5.59
C GLU A 20 -14.72 -5.62 -4.54
N PRO A 21 -14.69 -5.97 -3.24
CA PRO A 21 -14.80 -4.97 -2.19
C PRO A 21 -13.53 -4.10 -2.09
N PRO A 22 -13.66 -2.80 -1.79
CA PRO A 22 -12.51 -1.98 -1.45
C PRO A 22 -11.84 -2.47 -0.15
N PRO A 23 -10.57 -2.12 0.10
CA PRO A 23 -9.86 -2.51 1.32
C PRO A 23 -10.56 -2.04 2.60
N VAL A 24 -10.82 -2.89 3.57
CA VAL A 24 -11.50 -2.47 4.81
C VAL A 24 -10.64 -1.47 5.59
N ILE A 25 -11.21 -0.35 6.07
CA ILE A 25 -10.44 0.60 6.89
C ILE A 25 -10.41 0.12 8.34
N VAL A 26 -9.19 -0.13 8.84
CA VAL A 26 -8.90 -0.46 10.23
C VAL A 26 -8.16 0.71 10.87
N ALA A 27 -8.86 1.45 11.72
CA ALA A 27 -8.30 2.57 12.46
C ALA A 27 -7.68 2.08 13.78
N ILE A 28 -6.44 2.48 14.06
CA ILE A 28 -5.77 2.27 15.34
C ILE A 28 -5.87 3.56 16.13
N VAL A 29 -6.72 3.54 17.16
CA VAL A 29 -7.02 4.71 17.99
C VAL A 29 -6.66 4.40 19.43
N GLY A 30 -6.13 5.39 20.12
CA GLY A 30 -5.84 5.30 21.53
C GLY A 30 -5.02 6.50 21.95
N PRO A 31 -4.77 6.63 23.26
CA PRO A 31 -4.19 7.84 23.78
C PRO A 31 -2.74 8.03 23.38
N SER A 32 -2.19 9.19 23.75
CA SER A 32 -0.75 9.46 23.64
C SER A 32 0.08 8.35 24.29
N LYS A 33 1.13 7.90 23.59
CA LYS A 33 2.12 6.93 24.10
C LYS A 33 1.60 5.52 24.44
N VAL A 34 0.39 5.14 24.03
CA VAL A 34 -0.15 3.77 24.24
C VAL A 34 0.51 2.68 23.37
N GLY A 35 1.32 3.06 22.37
CA GLY A 35 2.00 2.12 21.46
C GLY A 35 1.26 1.86 20.14
N LYS A 36 0.54 2.87 19.61
CA LYS A 36 -0.19 2.79 18.31
C LYS A 36 0.70 2.34 17.15
N SER A 37 1.80 3.06 16.93
CA SER A 37 2.77 2.74 15.87
C SER A 37 3.43 1.38 16.11
N THR A 38 3.71 1.02 17.37
CA THR A 38 4.25 -0.31 17.72
C THR A 38 3.28 -1.43 17.35
N LEU A 39 1.99 -1.26 17.61
CA LEU A 39 0.97 -2.24 17.23
C LEU A 39 0.89 -2.37 15.71
N LEU A 40 0.92 -1.25 15.00
CA LEU A 40 0.92 -1.22 13.54
C LEU A 40 2.15 -1.97 12.96
N ARG A 41 3.36 -1.67 13.45
CA ARG A 41 4.60 -2.40 13.09
C ARG A 41 4.47 -3.90 13.33
N CYS A 42 3.91 -4.30 14.47
CA CYS A 42 3.74 -5.72 14.81
C CYS A 42 2.74 -6.43 13.89
N LEU A 43 1.63 -5.78 13.55
CA LEU A 43 0.63 -6.30 12.62
C LEU A 43 1.22 -6.43 11.21
N LEU A 44 1.95 -5.42 10.74
CA LEU A 44 2.65 -5.45 9.46
C LEU A 44 3.64 -6.60 9.38
N LYS A 45 4.47 -6.76 10.42
CA LYS A 45 5.42 -7.87 10.53
C LYS A 45 4.72 -9.23 10.52
N HIS A 46 3.56 -9.34 11.14
CA HIS A 46 2.78 -10.58 11.12
C HIS A 46 2.28 -10.93 9.71
N TYR A 47 1.74 -9.96 8.97
CA TYR A 47 1.20 -10.20 7.64
C TYR A 47 2.29 -10.39 6.58
N ILE A 48 3.28 -9.50 6.53
CA ILE A 48 4.27 -9.43 5.44
C ILE A 48 5.51 -10.26 5.73
N ARG A 49 5.76 -10.61 7.01
CA ARG A 49 7.00 -11.24 7.48
C ARG A 49 8.26 -10.37 7.34
N GLN A 50 8.10 -9.09 6.98
CA GLN A 50 9.17 -8.10 6.91
C GLN A 50 8.98 -7.04 8.01
N THR A 51 10.08 -6.45 8.45
CA THR A 51 10.06 -5.31 9.39
C THR A 51 10.02 -4.01 8.61
N VAL A 52 9.19 -3.07 9.04
CA VAL A 52 9.10 -1.71 8.49
C VAL A 52 9.46 -0.75 9.62
N ASN A 53 10.44 0.12 9.38
CA ASN A 53 11.00 1.02 10.40
C ASN A 53 10.12 2.27 10.55
N GLU A 54 9.89 2.96 9.43
CA GLU A 54 9.13 4.21 9.36
C GLU A 54 7.75 3.96 8.77
N LEU A 55 6.72 4.37 9.52
CA LEU A 55 5.33 4.19 9.17
C LEU A 55 4.69 5.57 9.03
N HIS A 56 4.28 5.90 7.81
CA HIS A 56 3.57 7.12 7.51
C HIS A 56 2.40 6.84 6.58
N GLY A 57 1.26 7.46 6.90
CA GLY A 57 0.03 7.35 6.12
C GLY A 57 -0.68 5.99 6.21
N PRO A 58 -1.70 5.77 5.36
CA PRO A 58 -2.35 4.47 5.24
C PRO A 58 -1.44 3.38 4.69
N ILE A 59 -1.67 2.18 5.21
CA ILE A 59 -0.98 0.99 4.74
C ILE A 59 -1.99 -0.08 4.37
N THR A 60 -2.07 -0.41 3.09
CA THR A 60 -2.98 -1.43 2.56
C THR A 60 -2.27 -2.75 2.39
N ILE A 61 -2.85 -3.82 2.97
CA ILE A 61 -2.29 -5.18 2.95
C ILE A 61 -3.37 -6.18 2.54
N VAL A 62 -2.98 -7.16 1.73
CA VAL A 62 -3.81 -8.34 1.47
C VAL A 62 -3.76 -9.28 2.69
N THR A 63 -4.87 -9.36 3.42
CA THR A 63 -4.99 -10.18 4.65
C THR A 63 -5.40 -11.62 4.34
N GLY A 64 -6.21 -11.81 3.30
CA GLY A 64 -6.67 -13.12 2.86
C GLY A 64 -7.15 -13.08 1.42
N LYS A 65 -7.64 -14.21 0.91
CA LYS A 65 -7.96 -14.32 -0.52
C LYS A 65 -9.08 -13.42 -1.00
N THR A 66 -10.04 -13.15 -0.13
CA THR A 66 -11.22 -12.34 -0.45
C THR A 66 -11.16 -10.96 0.17
N ARG A 67 -10.10 -10.64 0.91
CA ARG A 67 -10.09 -9.48 1.79
C ARG A 67 -8.73 -8.85 1.93
N ARG A 68 -8.73 -7.54 1.79
CA ARG A 68 -7.59 -6.64 2.04
C ARG A 68 -8.02 -5.57 3.02
N VAL A 69 -7.05 -5.02 3.73
CA VAL A 69 -7.24 -4.13 4.87
C VAL A 69 -6.31 -2.95 4.73
N THR A 70 -6.82 -1.74 4.92
CA THR A 70 -6.02 -0.52 5.07
C THR A 70 -5.92 -0.19 6.55
N PHE A 71 -4.71 -0.24 7.10
CA PHE A 71 -4.43 0.23 8.44
C PHE A 71 -4.18 1.73 8.42
N VAL A 72 -4.80 2.44 9.36
CA VAL A 72 -4.62 3.87 9.58
C VAL A 72 -4.26 4.08 11.04
N GLU A 73 -3.10 4.66 11.30
CA GLU A 73 -2.75 5.18 12.62
C GLU A 73 -3.41 6.56 12.78
N VAL A 74 -4.18 6.74 13.85
CA VAL A 74 -4.88 7.99 14.11
C VAL A 74 -4.04 8.85 15.04
N GLU A 75 -3.83 10.09 14.62
CA GLU A 75 -3.20 11.13 15.43
C GLU A 75 -4.12 11.56 16.58
N ASN A 76 -3.56 12.13 17.64
CA ASN A 76 -4.33 12.52 18.83
C ASN A 76 -5.05 13.86 18.69
N ASP A 77 -5.34 14.30 17.47
CA ASP A 77 -6.15 15.47 17.21
C ASP A 77 -7.63 15.09 17.12
N ILE A 78 -8.50 15.92 17.70
CA ILE A 78 -9.93 15.72 17.70
C ILE A 78 -10.47 15.73 16.26
N ASN A 79 -9.94 16.57 15.37
CA ASN A 79 -10.42 16.61 13.98
C ASN A 79 -10.11 15.30 13.25
N SER A 80 -8.88 14.80 13.41
CA SER A 80 -8.46 13.50 12.89
C SER A 80 -9.33 12.36 13.45
N MET A 81 -9.64 12.38 14.74
CA MET A 81 -10.55 11.42 15.38
C MET A 81 -11.96 11.46 14.80
N ILE A 82 -12.51 12.66 14.58
CA ILE A 82 -13.84 12.86 13.98
C ILE A 82 -13.87 12.31 12.56
N ASP A 83 -12.88 12.64 11.73
CA ASP A 83 -12.87 12.20 10.33
C ASP A 83 -12.67 10.70 10.21
N VAL A 84 -11.80 10.11 11.04
CA VAL A 84 -11.61 8.67 11.08
C VAL A 84 -12.87 7.95 11.59
N SER A 85 -13.58 8.51 12.57
CA SER A 85 -14.83 7.90 13.09
C SER A 85 -15.91 7.77 12.02
N LYS A 86 -16.01 8.73 11.09
CA LYS A 86 -16.96 8.69 9.97
C LYS A 86 -16.64 7.57 8.99
N ILE A 87 -15.35 7.28 8.75
CA ILE A 87 -14.90 6.36 7.69
C ILE A 87 -14.55 4.94 8.17
N ALA A 88 -14.15 4.74 9.43
CA ALA A 88 -13.53 3.51 9.90
C ALA A 88 -14.51 2.33 10.00
N ASP A 89 -14.24 1.20 9.35
CA ASP A 89 -15.09 -0.01 9.42
C ASP A 89 -14.81 -0.82 10.69
N LEU A 90 -13.54 -0.92 11.04
CA LEU A 90 -13.05 -1.54 12.26
C LEU A 90 -12.21 -0.53 13.04
N VAL A 91 -12.43 -0.44 14.34
CA VAL A 91 -11.59 0.34 15.25
C VAL A 91 -10.87 -0.62 16.19
N LEU A 92 -9.54 -0.53 16.21
CA LEU A 92 -8.69 -1.10 17.25
C LEU A 92 -8.49 -0.02 18.32
N LEU A 93 -9.28 -0.09 19.39
CA LEU A 93 -9.19 0.85 20.50
C LEU A 93 -8.14 0.37 21.49
N MET A 94 -7.00 1.06 21.52
CA MET A 94 -5.91 0.80 22.45
C MET A 94 -6.16 1.51 23.78
N ILE A 95 -6.04 0.76 24.87
CA ILE A 95 -6.21 1.25 26.24
C ILE A 95 -4.94 0.88 27.03
N ASP A 96 -4.42 1.81 27.81
CA ASP A 96 -3.34 1.53 28.76
C ASP A 96 -3.93 0.85 30.01
N ALA A 97 -3.42 -0.34 30.37
CA ALA A 97 -3.88 -1.03 31.57
C ALA A 97 -3.29 -0.46 32.88
N SER A 98 -2.15 0.23 32.81
CA SER A 98 -1.49 0.86 33.96
C SER A 98 -2.24 2.11 34.41
N TYR A 99 -2.54 3.01 33.46
CA TYR A 99 -3.29 4.24 33.70
C TYR A 99 -4.81 4.00 33.75
N GLY A 100 -5.33 3.19 32.82
CA GLY A 100 -6.75 2.93 32.65
C GLY A 100 -7.34 3.68 31.45
N PHE A 101 -8.61 4.07 31.56
CA PHE A 101 -9.27 4.81 30.49
C PHE A 101 -8.95 6.31 30.55
N GLU A 102 -8.54 6.86 29.42
CA GLU A 102 -8.26 8.29 29.23
C GLU A 102 -9.44 9.00 28.57
N MET A 103 -9.53 10.33 28.74
CA MET A 103 -10.63 11.12 28.17
C MET A 103 -10.68 11.03 26.64
N GLU A 104 -9.52 11.03 25.99
CA GLU A 104 -9.37 10.85 24.52
C GLU A 104 -10.10 9.58 24.02
N THR A 105 -10.05 8.49 24.79
CA THR A 105 -10.74 7.24 24.43
C THR A 105 -12.26 7.35 24.52
N PHE A 106 -12.78 8.12 25.49
CA PHE A 106 -14.23 8.35 25.63
C PHE A 106 -14.76 9.32 24.58
N GLU A 107 -14.00 10.38 24.28
CA GLU A 107 -14.33 11.32 23.23
C GLU A 107 -14.49 10.60 21.89
N PHE A 108 -13.52 9.76 21.53
CA PHE A 108 -13.59 8.97 20.30
C PHE A 108 -14.78 7.98 20.28
N LEU A 109 -15.05 7.30 21.41
CA LEU A 109 -16.19 6.39 21.51
C LEU A 109 -17.53 7.13 21.33
N ASN A 110 -17.66 8.32 21.93
CA ASN A 110 -18.85 9.15 21.79
C ASN A 110 -19.02 9.66 20.35
N MET A 111 -17.95 10.07 19.68
CA MET A 111 -17.98 10.45 18.25
C MET A 111 -18.46 9.27 17.38
N CYS A 112 -17.96 8.05 17.65
CA CYS A 112 -18.39 6.85 16.95
C CYS A 112 -19.88 6.53 17.20
N GLN A 113 -20.38 6.72 18.42
CA GLN A 113 -21.79 6.51 18.73
C GLN A 113 -22.70 7.45 17.93
N ILE A 114 -22.29 8.71 17.76
CA ILE A 114 -23.06 9.74 17.03
C ILE A 114 -23.02 9.49 15.51
N HIS A 115 -21.85 9.22 14.95
CA HIS A 115 -21.69 9.02 13.50
C HIS A 115 -22.14 7.63 13.00
N GLY A 116 -22.32 6.68 13.92
CA GLY A 116 -22.69 5.30 13.63
C GLY A 116 -21.59 4.36 14.10
N MET A 117 -21.91 3.54 15.11
CA MET A 117 -20.94 2.69 15.79
C MET A 117 -20.29 1.67 14.83
N PRO A 118 -18.99 1.79 14.53
CA PRO A 118 -18.28 0.79 13.75
C PRO A 118 -17.98 -0.44 14.61
N ARG A 119 -17.36 -1.47 14.02
CA ARG A 119 -16.94 -2.62 14.81
C ARG A 119 -15.74 -2.24 15.68
N ILE A 120 -15.90 -2.25 17.00
CA ILE A 120 -14.80 -1.95 17.93
C ILE A 120 -14.21 -3.23 18.52
N ILE A 121 -12.88 -3.32 18.50
CA ILE A 121 -12.08 -4.32 19.20
C ILE A 121 -11.17 -3.56 20.17
N GLY A 122 -11.25 -3.89 21.46
CA GLY A 122 -10.37 -3.31 22.46
C GLY A 122 -9.03 -4.05 22.52
N VAL A 123 -7.94 -3.32 22.73
CA VAL A 123 -6.59 -3.85 22.95
C VAL A 123 -6.03 -3.22 24.22
N LEU A 124 -5.82 -4.03 25.26
CA LEU A 124 -5.16 -3.60 26.48
C LEU A 124 -3.65 -3.78 26.37
N THR A 125 -2.92 -2.71 26.65
CA THR A 125 -1.46 -2.65 26.62
C THR A 125 -0.87 -2.45 28.02
N HIS A 126 0.46 -2.45 28.14
CA HIS A 126 1.20 -2.11 29.37
C HIS A 126 0.80 -2.95 30.61
N LEU A 127 0.49 -4.23 30.39
CA LEU A 127 0.17 -5.17 31.45
C LEU A 127 1.40 -5.60 32.27
N ASP A 128 2.58 -5.45 31.68
CA ASP A 128 3.91 -5.70 32.26
C ASP A 128 4.26 -4.72 33.38
N VAL A 129 3.75 -3.49 33.33
CA VAL A 129 3.93 -2.47 34.38
C VAL A 129 3.34 -2.95 35.73
N ILE A 130 2.29 -3.76 35.69
CA ILE A 130 1.60 -4.26 36.88
C ILE A 130 2.29 -5.53 37.40
N LYS A 131 3.27 -5.35 38.31
CA LYS A 131 4.04 -6.47 38.90
C LYS A 131 3.19 -7.46 39.72
N LYS A 132 2.15 -6.99 40.43
CA LYS A 132 1.32 -7.84 41.31
C LYS A 132 0.23 -8.56 40.50
N LYS A 133 0.27 -9.90 40.46
CA LYS A 133 -0.67 -10.75 39.70
C LYS A 133 -2.14 -10.58 40.13
N GLU A 134 -2.41 -10.40 41.42
CA GLU A 134 -3.79 -10.20 41.91
C GLU A 134 -4.36 -8.86 41.45
N LYS A 135 -3.58 -7.78 41.58
CA LYS A 135 -3.93 -6.44 41.08
C LYS A 135 -4.19 -6.48 39.58
N LEU A 136 -3.34 -7.18 38.81
CA LEU A 136 -3.50 -7.36 37.37
C LEU A 136 -4.83 -8.06 37.01
N LYS A 137 -5.21 -9.13 37.73
CA LYS A 137 -6.50 -9.80 37.52
C LYS A 137 -7.68 -8.88 37.83
N HIS A 138 -7.61 -8.12 38.93
CA HIS A 138 -8.64 -7.17 39.30
C HIS A 138 -8.78 -6.04 38.26
N THR A 139 -7.67 -5.41 37.87
CA THR A 139 -7.65 -4.35 36.85
C THR A 139 -8.18 -4.85 35.51
N LYS A 140 -7.78 -6.05 35.05
CA LYS A 140 -8.32 -6.65 33.83
C LYS A 140 -9.84 -6.83 33.90
N LYS A 141 -10.38 -7.25 35.04
CA LYS A 141 -11.83 -7.41 35.24
C LYS A 141 -12.55 -6.06 35.23
N LEU A 142 -12.01 -5.05 35.93
CA LEU A 142 -12.56 -3.71 36.00
C LEU A 142 -12.58 -3.02 34.63
N LEU A 143 -11.46 -3.03 33.91
CA LEU A 143 -11.37 -2.43 32.58
C LEU A 143 -12.25 -3.16 31.57
N LYS A 144 -12.34 -4.49 31.66
CA LYS A 144 -13.26 -5.28 30.82
C LYS A 144 -14.72 -4.94 31.09
N HIS A 145 -15.12 -4.81 32.36
CA HIS A 145 -16.48 -4.44 32.71
C HIS A 145 -16.83 -3.03 32.21
N ARG A 146 -15.92 -2.07 32.41
CA ARG A 146 -16.09 -0.71 31.90
C ARG A 146 -16.12 -0.66 30.38
N PHE A 147 -15.26 -1.42 29.69
CA PHE A 147 -15.31 -1.51 28.23
C PHE A 147 -16.66 -2.05 27.71
N TRP A 148 -17.28 -2.98 28.44
CA TRP A 148 -18.59 -3.51 28.10
C TRP A 148 -19.73 -2.52 28.31
N THR A 149 -19.66 -1.67 29.34
CA THR A 149 -20.67 -0.64 29.57
C THR A 149 -20.63 0.45 28.50
N GLU A 150 -19.45 0.78 27.99
CA GLU A 150 -19.25 1.89 27.04
C GLU A 150 -19.51 1.49 25.58
N VAL A 151 -19.18 0.25 25.21
CA VAL A 151 -19.29 -0.20 23.81
C VAL A 151 -20.53 -1.06 23.60
N TYR A 152 -20.50 -2.30 24.09
CA TYR A 152 -21.64 -3.19 24.18
C TYR A 152 -21.25 -4.40 25.04
N GLN A 153 -22.25 -5.02 25.66
CA GLN A 153 -22.04 -6.17 26.53
C GLN A 153 -21.41 -7.33 25.74
N GLY A 154 -20.27 -7.83 26.21
CA GLY A 154 -19.55 -8.92 25.56
C GLY A 154 -18.63 -8.50 24.40
N ALA A 155 -18.31 -7.21 24.28
CA ALA A 155 -17.28 -6.73 23.37
C ALA A 155 -15.94 -7.44 23.60
N LYS A 156 -15.19 -7.66 22.52
CA LYS A 156 -13.92 -8.41 22.54
C LYS A 156 -12.78 -7.50 22.96
N LEU A 157 -12.02 -7.95 23.95
CA LEU A 157 -10.87 -7.25 24.51
C LEU A 157 -9.65 -8.19 24.45
N PHE A 158 -8.60 -7.76 23.78
CA PHE A 158 -7.32 -8.45 23.69
C PHE A 158 -6.36 -7.92 24.74
N TYR A 159 -5.46 -8.77 25.19
CA TYR A 159 -4.45 -8.43 26.19
C TYR A 159 -3.08 -8.59 25.55
N LEU A 160 -2.30 -7.52 25.51
CA LEU A 160 -0.90 -7.56 25.10
C LEU A 160 -0.04 -7.55 26.36
N SER A 161 0.56 -8.69 26.68
CA SER A 161 1.16 -8.92 28.00
C SER A 161 2.46 -8.14 28.22
N GLY A 162 3.17 -7.80 27.15
CA GLY A 162 4.41 -7.02 27.21
C GLY A 162 5.12 -6.93 25.86
N MET A 163 6.27 -6.27 25.85
CA MET A 163 7.13 -6.09 24.67
C MET A 163 8.43 -6.90 24.80
N VAL A 164 8.87 -7.50 23.70
CA VAL A 164 10.18 -8.17 23.53
C VAL A 164 10.82 -7.58 22.27
N ASN A 165 12.03 -7.02 22.41
CA ASN A 165 12.74 -6.33 21.31
C ASN A 165 11.85 -5.26 20.64
N GLU A 166 11.23 -4.39 21.45
CA GLU A 166 10.34 -3.31 21.00
C GLU A 166 9.11 -3.77 20.20
N MET A 167 8.81 -5.07 20.21
CA MET A 167 7.66 -5.66 19.54
C MET A 167 6.77 -6.41 20.54
N TYR A 168 5.48 -6.48 20.24
CA TYR A 168 4.55 -7.31 21.00
C TYR A 168 4.77 -8.81 20.74
N LEU A 169 4.29 -9.63 21.67
CA LEU A 169 4.36 -11.09 21.55
C LEU A 169 3.65 -11.59 20.28
N ARG A 170 4.37 -12.38 19.47
CA ARG A 170 3.89 -12.89 18.18
C ARG A 170 2.57 -13.66 18.29
N ASN A 171 2.39 -14.43 19.36
CA ASN A 171 1.18 -15.24 19.58
C ASN A 171 -0.05 -14.36 19.82
N GLU A 172 0.10 -13.29 20.60
CA GLU A 172 -0.98 -12.35 20.92
C GLU A 172 -1.38 -11.55 19.68
N VAL A 173 -0.39 -11.08 18.92
CA VAL A 173 -0.60 -10.37 17.65
C VAL A 173 -1.25 -11.28 16.61
N THR A 174 -0.83 -12.55 16.51
CA THR A 174 -1.43 -13.54 15.60
C THR A 174 -2.91 -13.79 15.95
N ASN A 175 -3.24 -13.84 17.25
CA ASN A 175 -4.62 -13.96 17.68
C ASN A 175 -5.43 -12.73 17.29
N LEU A 176 -4.93 -11.52 17.53
CA LEU A 176 -5.58 -10.27 17.12
C LEU A 176 -5.80 -10.23 15.59
N ALA A 177 -4.77 -10.54 14.81
CA ALA A 177 -4.82 -10.60 13.34
C ALA A 177 -5.89 -11.57 12.83
N ARG A 178 -6.03 -12.75 13.47
CA ARG A 178 -7.10 -13.70 13.15
C ARG A 178 -8.49 -13.07 13.31
N PHE A 179 -8.72 -12.32 14.38
CA PHE A 179 -10.02 -11.67 14.61
C PHE A 179 -10.29 -10.51 13.66
N ILE A 180 -9.26 -9.73 13.30
CA ILE A 180 -9.37 -8.70 12.25
C ILE A 180 -9.80 -9.34 10.93
N SER A 181 -9.15 -10.44 10.54
CA SER A 181 -9.42 -11.17 9.30
C SER A 181 -10.87 -11.69 9.19
N VAL A 182 -11.40 -12.21 10.30
CA VAL A 182 -12.73 -12.86 10.37
C VAL A 182 -13.87 -11.87 10.70
N SER A 183 -13.55 -10.63 11.08
CA SER A 183 -14.54 -9.63 11.49
C SER A 183 -15.64 -9.43 10.43
N LYS A 184 -16.90 -9.29 10.82
CA LYS A 184 -17.98 -8.92 9.88
C LYS A 184 -18.44 -7.51 10.21
N PHE A 185 -18.75 -6.73 9.18
CA PHE A 185 -19.16 -5.34 9.33
C PHE A 185 -20.66 -5.21 9.13
N HIS A 186 -21.25 -4.29 9.89
CA HIS A 186 -22.63 -3.89 9.70
C HIS A 186 -22.67 -2.70 8.74
N PRO A 187 -23.54 -2.69 7.73
CA PRO A 187 -23.67 -1.56 6.83
C PRO A 187 -24.19 -0.34 7.58
N ILE A 188 -23.47 0.78 7.50
CA ILE A 188 -23.89 2.07 8.06
C ILE A 188 -24.61 2.87 6.96
N ALA A 189 -25.73 3.49 7.29
CA ALA A 189 -26.57 4.22 6.33
C ALA A 189 -25.76 5.28 5.55
N TRP A 190 -24.99 6.13 6.25
CA TRP A 190 -24.16 7.15 5.61
C TRP A 190 -23.14 6.58 4.61
N ARG A 191 -22.45 5.50 5.00
CA ARG A 191 -21.41 4.87 4.16
C ARG A 191 -21.98 4.15 2.95
N THR A 192 -23.22 3.68 3.04
CA THR A 192 -23.93 3.03 1.92
C THR A 192 -24.63 4.03 1.01
N SER A 193 -24.92 5.25 1.46
CA SER A 193 -25.53 6.29 0.64
C SER A 193 -24.52 7.18 -0.09
N HIS A 194 -23.39 7.52 0.54
CA HIS A 194 -22.44 8.50 0.00
C HIS A 194 -21.15 7.86 -0.53
N PRO A 195 -20.61 8.34 -1.66
CA PRO A 195 -19.30 7.93 -2.14
C PRO A 195 -18.23 8.67 -1.35
N TYR A 196 -17.17 7.98 -0.95
CA TYR A 196 -16.03 8.59 -0.30
C TYR A 196 -14.73 7.89 -0.70
N ILE A 197 -13.62 8.62 -0.61
CA ILE A 197 -12.28 8.11 -0.86
C ILE A 197 -11.45 8.42 0.38
N TYR A 198 -10.68 7.44 0.83
CA TYR A 198 -9.59 7.69 1.76
C TYR A 198 -8.32 7.81 0.92
N CYS A 199 -7.67 8.96 0.98
CA CYS A 199 -6.51 9.25 0.13
C CYS A 199 -5.30 8.46 0.61
N ASP A 200 -4.73 7.65 -0.27
CA ASP A 200 -3.52 6.88 0.03
C ASP A 200 -2.25 7.61 -0.40
N ARG A 201 -2.29 8.25 -1.57
CA ARG A 201 -1.20 9.03 -2.16
C ARG A 201 -1.76 10.33 -2.69
N TYR A 202 -1.02 11.42 -2.51
CA TYR A 202 -1.33 12.70 -3.13
C TYR A 202 -0.10 13.24 -3.85
N GLU A 203 -0.32 13.96 -4.94
CA GLU A 203 0.74 14.57 -5.75
C GLU A 203 0.35 15.98 -6.17
N ASP A 204 1.32 16.88 -6.22
CA ASP A 204 1.15 18.22 -6.78
C ASP A 204 1.48 18.18 -8.28
N LEU A 205 0.51 18.48 -9.14
CA LEU A 205 0.65 18.53 -10.59
C LEU A 205 0.93 19.95 -11.11
N THR A 206 1.15 20.91 -10.21
CA THR A 206 1.31 22.31 -10.59
C THR A 206 2.67 22.54 -11.25
N ASN A 207 2.69 23.36 -12.32
CA ASN A 207 3.94 23.73 -12.99
C ASN A 207 4.90 24.43 -12.00
N PRO A 208 6.18 24.01 -11.92
CA PRO A 208 7.14 24.56 -10.97
C PRO A 208 7.45 26.05 -11.23
N GLU A 209 7.31 26.52 -12.47
CA GLU A 209 7.47 27.93 -12.83
C GLU A 209 6.42 28.82 -12.15
N LEU A 210 5.16 28.40 -12.11
CA LEU A 210 4.09 29.14 -11.43
C LEU A 210 4.35 29.22 -9.92
N ILE A 211 4.91 28.17 -9.33
CA ILE A 211 5.28 28.14 -7.90
C ILE A 211 6.45 29.10 -7.64
N ARG A 212 7.41 29.19 -8.57
CA ARG A 212 8.54 30.12 -8.49
C ARG A 212 8.09 31.57 -8.57
N GLU A 213 7.16 31.89 -9.47
CA GLU A 213 6.59 33.24 -9.59
C GLU A 213 5.74 33.60 -8.37
N ASN A 214 4.86 32.70 -7.94
CA ASN A 214 3.93 32.92 -6.82
C ASN A 214 3.77 31.65 -5.98
N ALA A 215 4.42 31.63 -4.81
CA ALA A 215 4.39 30.47 -3.91
C ALA A 215 2.97 30.14 -3.36
N LEU A 216 2.08 31.14 -3.29
CA LEU A 216 0.69 31.04 -2.81
C LEU A 216 -0.34 30.82 -3.92
N ALA A 217 0.09 30.55 -5.16
CA ALA A 217 -0.83 30.31 -6.25
C ALA A 217 -1.69 29.04 -6.02
N ASN A 218 -2.86 29.02 -6.65
CA ASN A 218 -3.76 27.86 -6.63
C ASN A 218 -3.09 26.66 -7.29
N ARG A 219 -3.04 25.54 -6.56
CA ARG A 219 -2.36 24.32 -7.00
C ARG A 219 -3.35 23.26 -7.48
N THR A 220 -2.94 22.49 -8.48
CA THR A 220 -3.70 21.32 -8.94
C THR A 220 -3.14 20.08 -8.30
N ILE A 221 -3.93 19.42 -7.45
CA ILE A 221 -3.51 18.23 -6.70
C ILE A 221 -4.20 17.00 -7.28
N ALA A 222 -3.42 15.94 -7.52
CA ALA A 222 -3.94 14.61 -7.81
C ALA A 222 -4.04 13.80 -6.51
N LEU A 223 -5.22 13.22 -6.27
CA LEU A 223 -5.50 12.36 -5.11
C LEU A 223 -5.75 10.94 -5.60
N TYR A 224 -5.03 9.99 -5.04
CA TYR A 224 -5.14 8.57 -5.36
C TYR A 224 -5.72 7.82 -4.18
N GLY A 225 -6.66 6.93 -4.44
CA GLY A 225 -7.18 6.00 -3.43
C GLY A 225 -8.34 5.17 -3.94
N TRP A 226 -8.81 4.26 -3.10
CA TRP A 226 -9.97 3.42 -3.41
C TRP A 226 -11.29 4.17 -3.19
N ILE A 227 -12.21 4.02 -4.14
CA ILE A 227 -13.60 4.46 -4.01
C ILE A 227 -14.37 3.52 -3.07
N ARG A 228 -15.12 4.10 -2.14
CA ARG A 228 -15.87 3.40 -1.10
C ARG A 228 -17.31 3.90 -1.05
N GLY A 229 -18.19 3.06 -0.53
CA GLY A 229 -19.62 3.35 -0.44
C GLY A 229 -20.30 3.19 -1.79
N THR A 230 -20.79 4.29 -2.36
CA THR A 230 -21.42 4.31 -3.69
C THR A 230 -20.44 4.72 -4.79
N PHE A 231 -20.89 4.71 -6.03
CA PHE A 231 -20.09 5.13 -7.17
C PHE A 231 -19.88 6.65 -7.19
N LEU A 232 -18.67 7.08 -7.49
CA LEU A 232 -18.33 8.49 -7.67
C LEU A 232 -18.59 8.91 -9.12
N LYS A 233 -19.12 10.13 -9.32
CA LYS A 233 -19.40 10.68 -10.66
C LYS A 233 -18.33 11.70 -11.05
N ASN A 234 -17.98 11.75 -12.33
CA ASN A 234 -17.09 12.78 -12.86
C ASN A 234 -17.70 14.17 -12.64
N HIS A 235 -16.85 15.15 -12.32
CA HIS A 235 -17.24 16.55 -12.05
C HIS A 235 -18.23 16.75 -10.90
N SER A 236 -18.38 15.79 -9.99
CA SER A 236 -19.14 16.00 -8.76
C SER A 236 -18.45 17.00 -7.83
N ALA A 237 -19.24 17.65 -6.98
CA ALA A 237 -18.72 18.38 -5.83
C ALA A 237 -18.21 17.40 -4.78
N VAL A 238 -17.07 17.71 -4.16
CA VAL A 238 -16.41 16.91 -3.12
C VAL A 238 -15.99 17.85 -2.01
N HIS A 239 -16.25 17.45 -0.77
CA HIS A 239 -15.73 18.13 0.41
C HIS A 239 -14.46 17.44 0.88
N ILE A 240 -13.36 18.19 1.00
CA ILE A 240 -12.14 17.70 1.64
C ILE A 240 -12.09 18.28 3.05
N PRO A 241 -12.14 17.44 4.10
CA PRO A 241 -12.04 17.91 5.49
C PRO A 241 -10.79 18.76 5.69
N GLY A 242 -10.95 19.92 6.33
CA GLY A 242 -9.87 20.88 6.59
C GLY A 242 -9.49 21.79 5.41
N VAL A 243 -9.88 21.48 4.17
CA VAL A 243 -9.60 22.30 2.98
C VAL A 243 -10.84 23.06 2.51
N GLY A 244 -11.97 22.35 2.37
CA GLY A 244 -13.24 22.93 1.92
C GLY A 244 -13.88 22.20 0.74
N ASP A 245 -14.88 22.85 0.15
CA ASP A 245 -15.65 22.32 -0.97
C ASP A 245 -14.95 22.59 -2.31
N LEU A 246 -14.70 21.52 -3.07
CA LEU A 246 -14.03 21.55 -4.35
C LEU A 246 -14.84 20.76 -5.39
N ARG A 247 -14.49 20.93 -6.67
CA ARG A 247 -15.10 20.18 -7.77
C ARG A 247 -14.05 19.35 -8.49
N ILE A 248 -14.38 18.10 -8.79
CA ILE A 248 -13.47 17.21 -9.51
C ILE A 248 -13.22 17.74 -10.93
N LYS A 249 -11.95 17.96 -11.28
CA LYS A 249 -11.55 18.34 -12.64
C LYS A 249 -11.52 17.14 -13.58
N GLN A 250 -10.89 16.04 -13.17
CA GLN A 250 -10.76 14.81 -13.94
C GLN A 250 -10.73 13.60 -12.99
N MET A 251 -11.23 12.46 -13.44
CA MET A 251 -11.18 11.19 -12.72
C MET A 251 -10.73 10.09 -13.69
N ASN A 252 -9.65 9.40 -13.34
CA ASN A 252 -9.11 8.29 -14.13
C ASN A 252 -9.09 7.03 -13.25
N ALA A 253 -9.56 5.91 -13.79
CA ALA A 253 -9.46 4.63 -13.12
C ALA A 253 -8.07 4.02 -13.40
N LEU A 254 -7.38 3.60 -12.34
CA LEU A 254 -6.08 2.94 -12.41
C LEU A 254 -6.21 1.46 -12.06
N SER A 255 -5.24 0.66 -12.49
CA SER A 255 -5.12 -0.72 -12.05
C SER A 255 -4.85 -0.79 -10.55
N ASP A 256 -5.48 -1.76 -9.89
CA ASP A 256 -5.34 -1.93 -8.44
C ASP A 256 -3.90 -2.30 -8.05
N PRO A 257 -3.25 -1.55 -7.13
CA PRO A 257 -1.91 -1.88 -6.67
C PRO A 257 -1.88 -3.14 -5.78
N CYS A 258 -3.01 -3.51 -5.19
CA CYS A 258 -3.16 -4.69 -4.32
C CYS A 258 -4.33 -5.58 -4.82
N PRO A 259 -4.14 -6.28 -5.95
CA PRO A 259 -5.18 -7.17 -6.48
C PRO A 259 -5.42 -8.34 -5.53
N LEU A 260 -6.69 -8.73 -5.41
CA LEU A 260 -7.05 -9.93 -4.65
C LEU A 260 -6.60 -11.19 -5.40
N PRO A 261 -6.01 -12.19 -4.72
CA PRO A 261 -5.58 -13.40 -5.39
C PRO A 261 -6.78 -14.21 -5.89
N ASN A 262 -6.62 -14.85 -7.04
CA ASN A 262 -7.72 -15.49 -7.76
C ASN A 262 -8.43 -16.57 -6.91
N LYS A 263 -9.76 -16.48 -6.80
CA LYS A 263 -10.61 -17.32 -5.93
C LYS A 263 -10.59 -18.81 -6.31
N GLN A 264 -10.15 -19.14 -7.54
CA GLN A 264 -10.15 -20.50 -8.09
C GLN A 264 -9.18 -21.46 -7.37
N LYS A 265 -8.16 -20.94 -6.67
CA LYS A 265 -7.27 -21.79 -5.87
C LYS A 265 -7.96 -22.18 -4.56
N LEU A 266 -8.51 -23.40 -4.49
CA LEU A 266 -9.18 -24.04 -3.33
C LEU A 266 -8.39 -24.05 -2.00
N LYS A 267 -7.09 -23.72 -2.01
CA LYS A 267 -6.27 -23.67 -0.79
C LYS A 267 -6.76 -22.55 0.14
N ARG A 268 -6.95 -22.83 1.43
CA ARG A 268 -7.38 -21.82 2.42
C ARG A 268 -6.25 -20.87 2.86
N SER A 269 -5.00 -21.28 2.69
CA SER A 269 -3.82 -20.48 3.04
C SER A 269 -3.44 -19.49 1.94
N LEU A 270 -2.85 -18.36 2.35
CA LEU A 270 -2.28 -17.34 1.48
C LEU A 270 -0.79 -17.63 1.26
N ASN A 271 -0.36 -17.67 0.00
CA ASN A 271 1.05 -17.82 -0.33
C ASN A 271 1.85 -16.54 0.01
N GLU A 272 3.17 -16.65 0.13
CA GLU A 272 4.01 -15.49 0.42
C GLU A 272 3.99 -14.44 -0.70
N ARG A 273 3.99 -14.88 -1.97
CA ARG A 273 3.87 -13.99 -3.14
C ARG A 273 2.55 -13.23 -3.20
N GLU A 274 1.51 -13.76 -2.56
CA GLU A 274 0.16 -13.15 -2.55
C GLU A 274 0.02 -12.12 -1.39
N ARG A 275 1.05 -11.97 -0.53
CA ARG A 275 1.10 -10.98 0.55
C ARG A 275 1.63 -9.65 0.03
N ILE A 276 0.82 -8.99 -0.78
CA ILE A 276 1.17 -7.69 -1.35
C ILE A 276 0.87 -6.61 -0.28
N ILE A 277 1.79 -5.65 -0.17
CA ILE A 277 1.64 -4.42 0.60
C ILE A 277 1.69 -3.23 -0.35
N TYR A 278 0.81 -2.26 -0.10
CA TYR A 278 0.85 -0.94 -0.70
C TYR A 278 0.88 0.11 0.41
N ALA A 279 2.01 0.81 0.50
CA ALA A 279 2.22 1.92 1.42
C ALA A 279 3.09 2.98 0.72
N PRO A 280 2.48 3.97 0.05
CA PRO A 280 3.22 4.91 -0.78
C PRO A 280 4.13 5.84 0.02
N PHE A 281 3.78 6.17 1.27
CA PHE A 281 4.54 7.08 2.13
C PHE A 281 5.38 6.37 3.21
N SER A 282 5.27 5.04 3.34
CA SER A 282 6.04 4.28 4.33
C SER A 282 7.30 3.67 3.71
N GLY A 283 8.36 3.54 4.52
CA GLY A 283 9.68 3.04 4.10
C GLY A 283 9.70 1.54 3.81
N LEU A 284 9.07 1.08 2.72
CA LEU A 284 9.06 -0.33 2.33
C LEU A 284 10.40 -0.72 1.71
N GLY A 285 11.02 -1.77 2.26
CA GLY A 285 12.29 -2.29 1.74
C GLY A 285 13.46 -1.30 1.85
N GLY A 286 13.36 -0.31 2.75
CA GLY A 286 14.37 0.74 2.91
C GLY A 286 14.24 1.89 1.92
N ILE A 287 13.15 1.98 1.13
CA ILE A 287 12.91 3.11 0.22
C ILE A 287 11.80 3.98 0.82
N LEU A 288 12.12 5.24 1.11
CA LEU A 288 11.17 6.25 1.56
C LEU A 288 10.98 7.29 0.44
N TYR A 289 9.74 7.45 0.02
CA TYR A 289 9.34 8.46 -0.95
C TYR A 289 8.98 9.76 -0.24
N ASP A 290 9.69 10.83 -0.59
CA ASP A 290 9.33 12.20 -0.30
C ASP A 290 8.89 12.88 -1.61
N LYS A 291 8.30 14.07 -1.54
CA LYS A 291 7.70 14.77 -2.69
C LYS A 291 8.65 14.88 -3.89
N ASP A 292 9.91 15.25 -3.62
CA ASP A 292 10.91 15.55 -4.64
C ASP A 292 12.16 14.63 -4.55
N ALA A 293 12.20 13.72 -3.58
CA ALA A 293 13.38 12.90 -3.30
C ALA A 293 13.01 11.49 -2.87
N ILE A 294 13.89 10.54 -3.20
CA ILE A 294 13.79 9.15 -2.77
C ILE A 294 14.96 8.87 -1.83
N TYR A 295 14.66 8.54 -0.58
CA TYR A 295 15.67 8.15 0.40
C TYR A 295 15.79 6.64 0.42
N ILE A 296 17.00 6.12 0.24
CA ILE A 296 17.27 4.67 0.24
C ILE A 296 18.18 4.35 1.42
N GLU A 297 17.63 3.67 2.42
CA GLU A 297 18.37 3.08 3.54
C GLU A 297 19.00 1.75 3.10
N THR A 298 20.22 1.83 2.58
CA THR A 298 21.05 0.65 2.36
C THR A 298 21.65 0.21 3.71
N GLY A 299 20.95 -0.66 4.43
CA GLY A 299 21.26 -1.15 5.78
C GLY A 299 22.70 -1.62 6.03
N GLY A 300 23.64 -0.67 6.14
CA GLY A 300 25.07 -0.87 6.39
C GLY A 300 25.96 -0.99 5.15
N SER A 301 25.42 -1.17 3.94
CA SER A 301 26.23 -1.47 2.74
C SER A 301 27.08 -0.30 2.25
N HIS A 302 26.72 0.95 2.56
CA HIS A 302 27.54 2.14 2.22
C HIS A 302 28.66 2.45 3.21
N SER A 303 28.76 1.76 4.35
CA SER A 303 29.96 1.86 5.21
C SER A 303 31.22 1.30 4.52
N TYR A 304 31.06 0.58 3.42
CA TYR A 304 32.14 0.17 2.52
C TYR A 304 32.63 1.28 1.58
N SER A 305 31.90 2.38 1.47
CA SER A 305 32.20 3.44 0.52
C SER A 305 33.45 4.26 0.85
N SER A 306 33.93 4.23 2.10
CA SER A 306 35.21 4.84 2.48
C SER A 306 36.33 3.82 2.75
N ARG A 307 36.01 2.52 2.84
CA ARG A 307 36.94 1.49 3.31
C ARG A 307 37.42 0.51 2.25
N HIS A 308 36.65 0.32 1.16
CA HIS A 308 37.11 -0.39 -0.02
C HIS A 308 37.19 0.58 -1.19
N LYS A 309 38.30 0.52 -1.96
CA LYS A 309 38.43 1.23 -3.24
C LYS A 309 37.15 0.99 -4.05
N ARG A 310 36.28 2.00 -4.17
CA ARG A 310 35.21 1.98 -5.16
C ARG A 310 35.87 1.60 -6.49
N ASN A 311 35.24 0.72 -7.27
CA ASN A 311 35.75 0.35 -8.59
C ASN A 311 36.09 1.63 -9.34
N GLU A 312 37.35 1.80 -9.74
CA GLU A 312 37.88 3.03 -10.34
C GLU A 312 37.05 3.48 -11.55
N LEU A 313 36.47 2.51 -12.26
CA LEU A 313 35.51 2.69 -13.33
C LEU A 313 34.24 3.46 -12.90
N VAL A 314 33.68 3.20 -11.73
CA VAL A 314 32.46 3.88 -11.26
C VAL A 314 32.77 5.34 -10.91
N ASN A 315 33.90 5.60 -10.24
CA ASN A 315 34.33 6.98 -9.97
C ASN A 315 34.69 7.72 -11.27
N GLY A 316 35.32 7.02 -12.22
CA GLY A 316 35.61 7.54 -13.54
C GLY A 316 34.34 7.97 -14.24
N LEU A 317 33.33 7.10 -14.30
CA LEU A 317 32.03 7.36 -14.92
C LEU A 317 31.24 8.47 -14.20
N GLU A 318 31.25 8.53 -12.87
CA GLU A 318 30.59 9.59 -12.09
C GLU A 318 31.16 10.99 -12.41
N SER A 319 32.46 11.06 -12.71
CA SER A 319 33.12 12.32 -13.08
C SER A 319 32.87 12.75 -14.54
N LEU A 320 32.35 11.86 -15.40
CA LEU A 320 32.07 12.18 -16.80
C LEU A 320 30.76 12.95 -16.92
N LYS A 321 30.85 14.26 -17.17
CA LYS A 321 29.70 15.14 -17.46
C LYS A 321 29.31 15.20 -18.94
N GLU A 322 30.17 14.69 -19.82
CA GLU A 322 29.95 14.67 -21.27
C GLU A 322 29.61 13.25 -21.72
N GLY A 323 28.77 13.13 -22.75
CA GLY A 323 28.46 11.85 -23.37
C GLY A 323 29.72 11.18 -23.91
N ILE A 324 29.73 9.85 -23.93
CA ILE A 324 30.83 9.07 -24.52
C ILE A 324 30.98 9.41 -26.01
N ASP A 325 29.86 9.64 -26.69
CA ASP A 325 29.83 9.98 -28.12
C ASP A 325 30.40 11.38 -28.39
N ASP A 326 30.07 12.38 -27.57
CA ASP A 326 30.66 13.72 -27.68
C ASP A 326 32.18 13.69 -27.47
N LYS A 327 32.65 12.82 -26.58
CA LYS A 327 34.09 12.58 -26.40
C LYS A 327 34.70 11.84 -27.58
N MET A 328 34.01 10.86 -28.14
CA MET A 328 34.49 10.08 -29.29
C MET A 328 34.59 10.95 -30.54
N ASN A 329 33.66 11.88 -30.75
CA ASN A 329 33.71 12.84 -31.85
C ASN A 329 34.83 13.88 -31.67
N LYS A 330 35.14 14.27 -30.42
CA LYS A 330 36.32 15.11 -30.11
C LYS A 330 37.66 14.34 -30.21
N LEU A 331 37.63 13.01 -30.22
CA LEU A 331 38.82 12.17 -30.38
C LEU A 331 39.14 12.03 -31.87
N SER A 332 40.02 12.89 -32.36
CA SER A 332 40.56 12.75 -33.70
C SER A 332 41.43 11.48 -33.81
N MET A 333 41.10 10.62 -34.78
CA MET A 333 41.82 9.37 -35.01
C MET A 333 43.14 9.65 -35.76
N LYS A 334 44.25 9.11 -35.24
CA LYS A 334 45.52 9.05 -35.97
C LYS A 334 45.57 7.76 -36.79
N LEU A 335 45.65 7.89 -38.11
CA LEU A 335 45.69 6.76 -39.06
C LEU A 335 47.04 6.02 -39.07
N ILE A 336 48.14 6.68 -38.69
CA ILE A 336 49.50 6.14 -38.74
C ILE A 336 50.28 6.61 -37.51
N ASP A 337 51.09 5.73 -36.93
CA ASP A 337 51.80 5.89 -35.64
C ASP A 337 52.67 7.18 -35.56
N ASN A 338 53.11 7.73 -36.69
CA ASN A 338 54.01 8.90 -36.78
C ASN A 338 53.49 10.11 -37.58
N SER A 339 52.19 10.20 -37.90
CA SER A 339 51.65 11.36 -38.65
C SER A 339 51.23 12.52 -37.73
N LYS A 340 51.55 13.76 -38.12
CA LYS A 340 51.21 15.01 -37.41
C LYS A 340 49.77 15.51 -37.62
N SER A 341 49.04 14.97 -38.58
CA SER A 341 47.71 15.45 -38.98
C SER A 341 46.60 14.61 -38.36
N THR A 342 45.81 15.23 -37.49
CA THR A 342 44.52 14.74 -37.00
C THR A 342 43.42 15.18 -37.96
N ILE A 343 42.54 14.26 -38.37
CA ILE A 343 41.41 14.56 -39.26
C ILE A 343 40.16 14.74 -38.38
N ASP A 344 39.50 15.89 -38.51
CA ASP A 344 38.16 16.11 -37.94
C ASP A 344 37.13 15.45 -38.88
N VAL A 345 36.27 14.58 -38.34
CA VAL A 345 35.34 13.75 -39.12
C VAL A 345 34.09 14.53 -39.57
N ASP A 346 33.94 15.79 -39.17
CA ASP A 346 32.74 16.61 -39.41
C ASP A 346 32.78 17.45 -40.70
N ASN A 347 33.22 16.88 -41.83
CA ASN A 347 33.11 17.55 -43.14
C ASN A 347 32.68 16.58 -44.25
N TYR A 348 31.49 16.00 -44.09
CA TYR A 348 30.73 15.41 -45.20
C TYR A 348 29.33 16.05 -45.24
N ASP A 349 29.30 17.34 -45.60
CA ASP A 349 28.06 18.00 -46.01
C ASP A 349 27.94 17.83 -47.54
N GLY A 350 27.29 16.74 -47.93
CA GLY A 350 27.07 16.37 -49.33
C GLY A 350 26.08 17.32 -49.99
N SER A 351 26.59 18.40 -50.57
CA SER A 351 25.86 19.30 -51.45
C SER A 351 26.50 19.31 -52.84
N GLU A 352 25.96 18.51 -53.76
CA GLU A 352 26.03 18.83 -55.19
C GLU A 352 24.64 18.62 -55.81
N ASN A 353 24.05 19.74 -56.21
CA ASN A 353 22.85 19.86 -57.03
C ASN A 353 23.23 19.89 -58.51
N GLY A 354 22.32 19.36 -59.33
CA GLY A 354 22.11 19.69 -60.74
C GLY A 354 22.99 18.92 -61.71
N ASP A 355 22.51 18.35 -62.81
CA ASP A 355 21.21 18.24 -63.48
C ASP A 355 21.55 17.39 -64.73
N ASN A 356 20.68 16.50 -65.21
CA ASN A 356 20.01 16.66 -66.52
C ASN A 356 19.34 15.37 -67.04
N ASP A 357 18.13 15.57 -67.54
CA ASP A 357 17.38 14.86 -68.59
C ASP A 357 16.92 13.39 -68.41
N GLY A 358 15.62 13.27 -68.10
CA GLY A 358 14.62 12.99 -69.13
C GLY A 358 14.53 11.56 -69.70
N ASN A 359 13.60 10.77 -69.17
CA ASN A 359 12.60 10.07 -70.01
C ASN A 359 11.51 9.40 -69.16
N GLU A 360 10.26 9.75 -69.42
CA GLU A 360 9.09 8.95 -69.07
C GLU A 360 8.96 7.76 -70.03
N SER A 361 8.75 6.56 -69.50
CA SER A 361 7.85 5.57 -70.11
C SER A 361 7.48 4.48 -69.11
N THR A 362 6.24 4.54 -68.65
CA THR A 362 5.29 3.43 -68.43
C THR A 362 5.79 1.99 -68.58
N SER A 363 5.53 1.19 -67.55
CA SER A 363 4.82 -0.09 -67.71
C SER A 363 4.29 -0.60 -66.38
N ASN A 364 2.96 -0.72 -66.32
CA ASN A 364 2.20 -1.53 -65.38
C ASN A 364 2.71 -2.98 -65.36
N ASP A 365 2.66 -3.63 -64.20
CA ASP A 365 1.89 -4.87 -64.04
C ASP A 365 1.73 -5.22 -62.56
N GLU A 366 0.50 -5.06 -62.07
CA GLU A 366 -0.06 -5.86 -60.99
C GLU A 366 -0.36 -7.26 -61.53
N MET A 367 -0.04 -8.33 -60.78
CA MET A 367 -0.79 -9.59 -60.62
C MET A 367 0.02 -10.51 -59.67
N LEU A 368 -0.44 -10.80 -58.46
CA LEU A 368 -1.47 -11.77 -58.02
C LEU A 368 -0.90 -13.17 -57.72
N SER A 369 -1.21 -13.64 -56.49
CA SER A 369 -1.42 -15.04 -56.04
C SER A 369 -0.23 -16.01 -56.16
N GLU A 370 -0.01 -17.01 -55.32
CA GLU A 370 -0.67 -17.59 -54.15
C GLU A 370 0.34 -18.61 -53.56
N ASP A 371 0.03 -19.05 -52.34
CA ASP A 371 0.18 -20.44 -51.87
C ASP A 371 1.33 -20.86 -50.95
N GLU A 372 1.02 -21.95 -50.27
CA GLU A 372 1.17 -22.32 -48.87
C GLU A 372 2.52 -22.86 -48.38
N GLY A 373 2.59 -23.03 -47.04
CA GLY A 373 2.85 -24.37 -46.50
C GLY A 373 3.97 -24.50 -45.48
N ASP A 374 3.56 -24.81 -44.23
CA ASP A 374 4.25 -25.59 -43.18
C ASP A 374 5.65 -25.13 -42.69
N GLY A 375 5.96 -25.10 -41.39
CA GLY A 375 5.58 -26.05 -40.36
C GLY A 375 6.84 -26.80 -39.89
N SER A 376 7.39 -26.43 -38.72
CA SER A 376 8.12 -27.36 -37.85
C SER A 376 8.42 -26.71 -36.50
N GLY A 377 7.63 -27.09 -35.50
CA GLY A 377 8.01 -26.97 -34.10
C GLY A 377 8.96 -28.09 -33.72
N SER A 378 9.99 -27.77 -32.93
CA SER A 378 10.84 -28.76 -32.28
C SER A 378 10.50 -28.84 -30.80
N SER A 379 10.00 -30.01 -30.43
CA SER A 379 9.84 -30.55 -29.09
C SER A 379 11.20 -30.77 -28.39
N ASN A 380 11.23 -30.67 -27.07
CA ASN A 380 12.10 -31.50 -26.24
C ASN A 380 11.31 -32.05 -25.04
N SER A 381 11.26 -33.38 -25.02
CA SER A 381 10.74 -34.26 -23.99
C SER A 381 11.84 -34.58 -22.97
N ASP A 382 11.48 -34.70 -21.69
CA ASP A 382 12.15 -35.61 -20.75
C ASP A 382 11.10 -36.20 -19.77
N VAL A 383 11.06 -37.52 -19.75
CA VAL A 383 10.31 -38.48 -18.91
C VAL A 383 11.42 -39.37 -18.30
N SER A 384 11.48 -39.85 -17.06
CA SER A 384 10.56 -40.53 -16.12
C SER A 384 11.31 -40.57 -14.76
N GLU A 385 10.69 -40.83 -13.60
CA GLU A 385 10.39 -42.19 -13.09
C GLU A 385 9.43 -42.11 -11.89
N ASP A 386 8.41 -42.98 -11.94
CA ASP A 386 7.51 -43.34 -10.85
C ASP A 386 8.10 -44.51 -10.06
N GLU A 387 8.07 -44.45 -8.73
CA GLU A 387 8.10 -45.63 -7.87
C GLU A 387 6.79 -45.72 -7.08
N VAL A 388 6.14 -46.88 -7.23
CA VAL A 388 4.90 -47.29 -6.59
C VAL A 388 5.29 -48.30 -5.51
N GLU A 389 4.84 -48.12 -4.27
CA GLU A 389 4.81 -49.21 -3.31
C GLU A 389 3.47 -49.21 -2.55
N SER A 390 2.72 -50.28 -2.77
CA SER A 390 1.53 -50.68 -2.04
C SER A 390 1.90 -51.83 -1.11
N GLY A 391 1.43 -51.79 0.15
CA GLY A 391 1.44 -52.91 1.08
C GLY A 391 0.30 -52.77 2.09
N ASP A 392 -0.69 -53.66 1.96
CA ASP A 392 -1.74 -53.97 2.93
C ASP A 392 -1.15 -54.60 4.22
N GLU A 393 -1.78 -54.36 5.38
CA GLU A 393 -2.54 -55.39 6.12
C GLU A 393 -3.05 -54.90 7.50
N SER A 394 -4.13 -55.55 7.89
CA SER A 394 -5.01 -55.44 9.06
C SER A 394 -4.40 -55.79 10.43
N ASP A 395 -4.81 -55.08 11.49
CA ASP A 395 -5.61 -55.57 12.64
C ASP A 395 -5.85 -54.43 13.68
#